data_AF-A0A2N2CIT3-F1
#
_entry.id   AF-A0A2N2CIT3-F1
#
_cell.length_a   1.000
_cell.length_b   1.000
_cell.length_c   1.000
_cell.angle_alpha   90.00
_cell.angle_beta   90.00
_cell.angle_gamma   90.00
#
_symmetry.space_group_name_H-M   'P 1'
#
loop_
_entity.id
_entity.type
_entity.pdbx_description
1 polymer ?
#
loop_
_entity_poly.entity_id
_entity_poly.type
_entity_poly.pdbx_seq_one_letter_code
_entity_poly.pdbx_strand_id
1 'polypeptide(L)'
;MTAEGPIFREPVPDTAGLWVADFSVPYEDAGGYINPTFDIVSNTQGAVRNYDAHYNSTICEWTASDYSVILGDVNNDSKVDTEDVTIILKYLAGKLELTELQLIAADYNQDGNIDRNDTKLILKQLSKKNQR
;
A
#
# COMPACT_ATOMS: atom_id res chain seq x y z
N MET A 1 -26.57 3.62 17.25
CA MET A 1 -25.38 4.21 16.60
C MET A 1 -24.46 3.05 16.29
N THR A 2 -24.25 2.75 15.01
CA THR A 2 -23.39 1.63 14.59
C THR A 2 -21.95 2.02 14.90
N ALA A 3 -21.36 1.43 15.94
CA ALA A 3 -19.92 1.50 16.14
C ALA A 3 -19.27 0.86 14.91
N GLU A 4 -18.61 1.67 14.09
CA GLU A 4 -17.84 1.14 12.98
C GLU A 4 -16.69 0.33 13.58
N GLY A 5 -16.36 -0.82 12.99
CA GLY A 5 -15.23 -1.62 13.43
C GLY A 5 -13.90 -0.89 13.17
N PRO A 6 -12.76 -1.51 13.50
CA PRO A 6 -11.46 -0.99 13.08
C PRO A 6 -11.44 -0.78 11.57
N ILE A 7 -11.01 0.39 11.11
CA ILE A 7 -10.88 0.71 9.68
C ILE A 7 -9.40 0.80 9.34
N PHE A 8 -9.02 0.04 8.31
CA PHE A 8 -7.73 0.14 7.64
C PHE A 8 -7.93 0.94 6.36
N ARG A 9 -7.15 2.01 6.15
CA ARG A 9 -7.12 2.73 4.87
C ARG A 9 -6.03 2.17 3.97
N GLU A 10 -6.27 2.23 2.66
CA GLU A 10 -5.33 1.72 1.66
C GLU A 10 -3.95 2.38 1.84
N PRO A 11 -2.86 1.58 1.84
CA PRO A 11 -1.52 2.10 2.01
C PRO A 11 -1.13 2.96 0.80
N VAL A 12 -0.63 4.15 1.04
CA VAL A 12 -0.16 5.07 -0.02
C VAL A 12 1.38 5.06 -0.01
N PRO A 13 2.04 4.71 -1.15
CA PRO A 13 3.49 4.81 -1.26
C PRO A 13 3.93 6.27 -1.35
N ASP A 14 4.98 6.63 -0.61
CA ASP A 14 5.66 7.92 -0.72
C ASP A 14 6.67 7.93 -1.88
N THR A 15 7.29 9.09 -2.11
CA THR A 15 8.29 9.27 -3.17
C THR A 15 9.57 8.45 -2.98
N ALA A 16 9.79 7.88 -1.79
CA ALA A 16 10.93 7.02 -1.45
C ALA A 16 10.58 5.52 -1.51
N GLY A 17 9.33 5.16 -1.81
CA GLY A 17 8.83 3.78 -1.83
C GLY A 17 8.47 3.23 -0.45
N LEU A 18 8.43 4.09 0.58
CA LEU A 18 7.91 3.77 1.91
C LEU A 18 6.39 3.95 1.87
N TRP A 19 5.63 3.04 2.48
CA TRP A 19 4.17 3.15 2.53
C TRP A 19 3.69 3.64 3.89
N VAL A 20 2.62 4.43 3.89
CA VAL A 20 1.89 4.83 5.10
C VAL A 20 0.45 4.37 5.01
N ALA A 21 -0.05 3.75 6.07
CA ALA A 21 -1.45 3.36 6.20
C ALA A 21 -2.06 3.90 7.50
N ASP A 22 -3.25 4.48 7.41
CA ASP A 22 -4.00 4.90 8.60
C ASP A 22 -4.71 3.68 9.21
N PHE A 23 -4.49 3.43 10.50
CA PHE A 23 -5.30 2.49 11.26
C PHE A 23 -6.09 3.22 12.34
N SER A 24 -7.39 2.95 12.41
CA SER A 24 -8.29 3.53 13.41
C SER A 24 -8.81 2.47 14.37
N VAL A 25 -8.77 2.79 15.66
CA VAL A 25 -9.34 1.95 16.72
C VAL A 25 -10.49 2.70 17.40
N PRO A 26 -11.73 2.46 17.00
CA PRO A 26 -12.87 3.11 17.61
C PRO A 26 -13.04 2.71 19.08
N TYR A 27 -13.25 3.69 19.95
CA TYR A 27 -13.58 3.49 21.35
C TYR A 27 -14.54 4.58 21.83
N GLU A 28 -15.47 4.21 22.72
CA GLU A 28 -16.41 5.13 23.35
C GLU A 28 -15.94 5.44 24.78
N ASP A 29 -15.63 6.71 25.04
CA ASP A 29 -15.29 7.20 26.38
C ASP A 29 -16.44 8.01 26.99
N ALA A 30 -16.25 8.52 28.22
CA ALA A 30 -17.25 9.33 28.91
C ALA A 30 -17.59 10.66 28.19
N GLY A 31 -16.77 11.09 27.22
CA GLY A 31 -16.97 12.25 26.36
C GLY A 31 -17.59 11.93 24.99
N GLY A 32 -17.76 10.66 24.65
CA GLY A 32 -18.41 10.20 23.43
C GLY A 32 -17.53 9.28 22.57
N TYR A 33 -17.92 9.15 21.30
CA TYR A 33 -17.23 8.27 20.35
C TYR A 33 -15.94 8.91 19.83
N ILE A 34 -14.80 8.24 20.01
CA ILE A 34 -13.49 8.68 19.55
C ILE A 34 -12.92 7.66 18.56
N ASN A 35 -12.30 8.17 17.50
CA ASN A 35 -11.59 7.38 16.49
C ASN A 35 -10.11 7.80 16.46
N PRO A 36 -9.28 7.40 17.44
CA PRO A 36 -7.84 7.60 17.33
C PRO A 36 -7.32 6.91 16.08
N THR A 37 -6.67 7.70 15.23
CA THR A 37 -5.91 7.24 14.07
C THR A 37 -4.43 7.25 14.41
N PHE A 38 -3.70 6.21 14.01
CA PHE A 38 -2.24 6.26 14.00
C PHE A 38 -1.71 5.76 12.65
N ASP A 39 -0.57 6.32 12.28
CA ASP A 39 0.09 6.04 11.02
C ASP A 39 0.94 4.78 11.20
N ILE A 40 0.71 3.78 10.36
CA ILE A 40 1.57 2.62 10.20
C ILE A 40 2.53 2.92 9.06
N VAL A 41 3.83 2.91 9.35
CA VAL A 41 4.88 3.20 8.36
C VAL A 41 5.57 1.90 7.96
N SER A 42 6.00 1.77 6.71
CA SER A 42 6.82 0.65 6.27
C SER A 42 8.08 0.45 7.12
N ASN A 43 8.49 -0.80 7.32
CA ASN A 43 9.63 -1.20 8.15
C ASN A 43 9.52 -0.83 9.64
N THR A 44 8.29 -0.74 10.15
CA THR A 44 8.07 -0.49 11.57
C THR A 44 7.29 -1.64 12.21
N GLN A 45 7.47 -1.79 13.51
CA GLN A 45 6.66 -2.69 14.32
C GLN A 45 6.14 -1.91 15.52
N GLY A 46 4.96 -2.26 15.97
CA GLY A 46 4.36 -1.59 17.10
C GLY A 46 3.29 -2.43 17.76
N ALA A 47 2.78 -1.91 18.86
CA ALA A 47 1.68 -2.52 19.58
C ALA A 47 0.74 -1.44 20.08
N VAL A 48 -0.56 -1.66 19.91
CA VAL A 48 -1.60 -0.85 20.52
C VAL A 48 -2.20 -1.63 21.68
N ARG A 49 -2.37 -0.94 22.81
CA ARG A 49 -3.01 -1.50 24.00
C ARG A 49 -4.30 -0.75 24.25
N ASN A 50 -5.40 -1.48 24.30
CA ASN A 50 -6.66 -0.96 24.80
C ASN A 50 -6.91 -1.52 26.20
N TYR A 51 -7.35 -0.67 27.12
CA TYR A 51 -7.67 -1.04 28.50
C TYR A 51 -9.19 -1.02 28.69
N ASP A 52 -9.73 -2.06 29.31
CA ASP A 52 -11.12 -2.06 29.75
C ASP A 52 -11.30 -1.25 31.06
N ALA A 53 -12.55 -1.10 31.50
CA ALA A 53 -12.88 -0.40 32.75
C ALA A 53 -12.29 -1.07 34.02
N HIS A 54 -11.78 -2.30 33.91
CA HIS A 54 -11.15 -3.06 34.97
C HIS A 54 -9.61 -3.11 34.84
N TYR A 55 -9.02 -2.27 33.98
CA TYR A 55 -7.58 -2.21 33.67
C TYR A 55 -7.01 -3.48 33.03
N ASN A 56 -7.86 -4.39 32.52
CA ASN A 56 -7.38 -5.47 31.69
C ASN A 56 -7.00 -4.91 30.32
N SER A 57 -5.86 -5.32 29.78
CA SER A 57 -5.41 -4.88 28.46
C SER A 57 -5.62 -5.95 27.41
N THR A 58 -6.09 -5.53 26.24
CA THR A 58 -6.00 -6.30 25.01
C THR A 58 -4.92 -5.67 24.13
N ILE A 59 -3.99 -6.49 23.66
CA ILE A 59 -2.87 -6.05 22.84
C ILE A 59 -3.13 -6.43 21.39
N CYS A 60 -2.95 -5.47 20.49
CA CYS A 60 -2.83 -5.71 19.06
C CYS A 60 -1.39 -5.40 18.65
N GLU A 61 -0.64 -6.43 18.26
CA GLU A 61 0.71 -6.28 17.70
C GLU A 61 0.61 -6.18 16.18
N TRP A 62 1.43 -5.33 15.58
CA TRP A 62 1.51 -5.19 14.14
C TRP A 62 2.96 -5.15 13.68
N THR A 63 3.20 -5.70 12.49
CA THR A 63 4.49 -5.71 11.82
C THR A 63 4.30 -5.22 10.40
N ALA A 64 4.83 -4.05 10.10
CA ALA A 64 4.91 -3.49 8.77
C ALA A 64 6.26 -3.89 8.16
N SER A 65 6.31 -4.99 7.43
CA SER A 65 7.52 -5.39 6.70
C SER A 65 7.90 -4.32 5.66
N ASP A 66 9.20 -4.05 5.55
CA ASP A 66 9.78 -3.23 4.48
C ASP A 66 9.52 -3.96 3.16
N TYR A 67 8.47 -3.55 2.47
CA TYR A 67 8.21 -4.03 1.12
C TYR A 67 8.33 -2.81 0.22
N SER A 68 9.56 -2.55 -0.23
CA SER A 68 9.82 -1.51 -1.22
C SER A 68 9.30 -2.01 -2.56
N VAL A 69 8.06 -1.67 -2.89
CA VAL A 69 7.57 -1.84 -4.26
C VAL A 69 8.21 -0.75 -5.10
N ILE A 70 9.07 -1.13 -6.04
CA ILE A 70 9.58 -0.19 -7.02
C ILE A 70 8.46 0.05 -8.04
N LEU A 71 7.96 1.28 -8.11
CA LEU A 71 6.92 1.64 -9.06
C LEU A 71 7.39 1.35 -10.49
N GLY A 72 6.62 0.53 -11.21
CA GLY A 72 6.92 0.06 -12.55
C GLY A 72 7.71 -1.25 -12.63
N ASP A 73 8.19 -1.80 -11.51
CA ASP A 73 8.86 -3.11 -11.43
C ASP A 73 7.82 -4.18 -11.03
N VAL A 74 7.18 -4.79 -12.03
CA VAL A 74 6.06 -5.71 -11.85
C VAL A 74 6.56 -7.14 -11.66
N ASN A 75 7.76 -7.48 -12.14
CA ASN A 75 8.36 -8.79 -11.90
C ASN A 75 9.18 -8.86 -10.58
N ASN A 76 9.36 -7.73 -9.89
CA ASN A 76 10.17 -7.57 -8.68
C ASN A 76 11.63 -8.01 -8.87
N ASP A 77 12.21 -7.71 -10.03
CA ASP A 77 13.61 -8.02 -10.36
C ASP A 77 14.58 -6.88 -10.02
N SER A 78 14.07 -5.84 -9.35
CA SER A 78 14.77 -4.59 -9.00
C SER A 78 15.14 -3.73 -10.21
N LYS A 79 14.53 -3.98 -11.38
CA LYS A 79 14.68 -3.18 -12.58
C LYS A 79 13.28 -2.83 -13.09
N VAL A 80 13.22 -1.65 -13.70
CA VAL A 80 12.06 -1.26 -14.48
C VAL A 80 12.51 -1.35 -15.92
N ASP A 81 11.90 -2.24 -16.68
CA ASP A 81 12.20 -2.43 -18.10
C ASP A 81 10.96 -2.81 -18.94
N THR A 82 11.18 -3.29 -20.17
CA THR A 82 10.10 -3.64 -21.09
C THR A 82 9.41 -4.96 -20.75
N GLU A 83 10.02 -5.82 -19.94
CA GLU A 83 9.41 -7.04 -19.43
C GLU A 83 8.24 -6.70 -18.48
N ASP A 84 8.41 -5.70 -17.61
CA ASP A 84 7.33 -5.21 -16.73
C ASP A 84 6.13 -4.73 -17.53
N VAL A 85 6.37 -3.93 -18.57
CA VAL A 85 5.33 -3.46 -19.49
C VAL A 85 4.60 -4.64 -20.15
N THR A 86 5.34 -5.69 -20.51
CA THR A 86 4.76 -6.90 -21.10
C THR A 86 3.89 -7.65 -20.10
N ILE A 87 4.26 -7.67 -18.82
CA ILE A 87 3.47 -8.28 -17.74
C ILE A 87 2.17 -7.52 -17.53
N ILE A 88 2.21 -6.18 -17.45
CA ILE A 88 1.01 -5.33 -17.35
C ILE A 88 0.07 -5.57 -18.53
N LEU A 89 0.61 -5.62 -19.76
CA LEU A 89 -0.20 -5.88 -20.95
C LEU A 89 -0.84 -7.28 -20.95
N LYS A 90 -0.16 -8.29 -20.40
CA LYS A 90 -0.72 -9.65 -20.23
C LYS A 90 -1.84 -9.67 -19.20
N TYR A 91 -1.69 -8.92 -18.11
CA TYR A 91 -2.73 -8.72 -17.10
C TYR A 91 -3.96 -8.04 -17.71
N LEU A 92 -3.78 -6.93 -18.44
CA LEU A 92 -4.86 -6.24 -19.14
C LEU A 92 -5.55 -7.11 -20.20
N ALA A 93 -4.85 -8.10 -20.76
CA ALA A 93 -5.40 -9.07 -21.70
C ALA A 93 -6.11 -10.26 -21.02
N GLY A 94 -6.16 -10.31 -19.68
CA GLY A 94 -6.72 -11.42 -18.90
C GLY A 94 -5.94 -12.72 -19.04
N LYS A 95 -4.67 -12.65 -19.44
CA LYS A 95 -3.80 -13.83 -19.67
C LYS A 95 -2.94 -14.18 -18.46
N LEU A 96 -2.89 -13.30 -17.48
CA LEU A 96 -2.03 -13.41 -16.31
C LEU A 96 -2.73 -12.72 -15.14
N GLU A 97 -2.78 -13.36 -13.99
CA GLU A 97 -3.21 -12.74 -12.75
C GLU A 97 -1.97 -12.25 -12.00
N LEU A 98 -2.04 -11.02 -11.49
CA LEU A 98 -0.98 -10.37 -10.72
C LEU A 98 -1.28 -10.51 -9.23
N THR A 99 -0.24 -10.60 -8.42
CA THR A 99 -0.38 -10.50 -6.96
C THR A 99 -0.68 -9.05 -6.56
N GLU A 100 -1.22 -8.82 -5.36
CA GLU A 100 -1.52 -7.48 -4.86
C GLU A 100 -0.32 -6.52 -4.96
N LEU A 101 0.89 -7.02 -4.69
CA LEU A 101 2.12 -6.24 -4.78
C LEU A 101 2.46 -5.86 -6.21
N GLN A 102 2.21 -6.76 -7.16
CA GLN A 102 2.40 -6.50 -8.58
C GLN A 102 1.35 -5.55 -9.13
N LEU A 103 0.13 -5.55 -8.57
CA LEU A 103 -0.89 -4.56 -8.90
C LEU A 103 -0.47 -3.16 -8.45
N ILE A 104 0.07 -3.02 -7.25
CA ILE A 104 0.64 -1.75 -6.75
C ILE A 104 1.81 -1.30 -7.63
N ALA A 105 2.68 -2.22 -8.05
CA ALA A 105 3.80 -1.90 -8.95
C ALA A 105 3.33 -1.50 -10.37
N ALA A 106 2.25 -2.11 -10.84
CA ALA A 106 1.68 -1.88 -12.17
C ALA A 106 0.95 -0.54 -12.29
N ASP A 107 0.33 -0.07 -11.20
CA ASP A 107 -0.28 1.27 -11.10
C ASP A 107 0.81 2.34 -10.93
N TYR A 108 1.50 2.62 -12.03
CA TYR A 108 2.65 3.53 -12.05
C TYR A 108 2.26 4.99 -11.78
N ASN A 109 1.05 5.40 -12.20
CA ASN A 109 0.57 6.77 -12.00
C ASN A 109 -0.17 6.97 -10.67
N GLN A 110 -0.42 5.89 -9.91
CA GLN A 110 -1.13 5.86 -8.64
C GLN A 110 -2.56 6.45 -8.73
N ASP A 111 -3.24 6.23 -9.85
CA ASP A 111 -4.62 6.67 -10.06
C ASP A 111 -5.67 5.64 -9.61
N GLY A 112 -5.21 4.47 -9.13
CA GLY A 112 -6.03 3.36 -8.67
C GLY A 112 -6.52 2.45 -9.79
N ASN A 113 -6.19 2.71 -11.06
CA ASN A 113 -6.55 1.88 -12.20
C ASN A 113 -5.30 1.49 -12.99
N ILE A 114 -5.10 0.18 -13.14
CA ILE A 114 -4.04 -0.33 -14.01
C ILE A 114 -4.54 -0.25 -15.46
N ASP A 115 -3.93 0.61 -16.27
CA ASP A 115 -4.33 0.81 -17.66
C ASP A 115 -3.14 1.02 -18.63
N ARG A 116 -3.45 1.41 -19.88
CA ARG A 116 -2.42 1.65 -20.90
C ARG A 116 -1.62 2.94 -20.67
N ASN A 117 -2.08 3.85 -19.81
CA ASN A 117 -1.35 5.05 -19.47
C ASN A 117 -0.14 4.72 -18.59
N ASP A 118 -0.27 3.76 -17.66
CA ASP A 118 0.86 3.30 -16.83
C ASP A 118 2.01 2.78 -17.70
N THR A 119 1.69 1.88 -18.63
CA THR A 119 2.68 1.32 -19.57
C THR A 119 3.36 2.41 -20.42
N LYS A 120 2.63 3.45 -20.85
CA LYS A 120 3.21 4.58 -21.60
C LYS A 120 4.16 5.41 -20.73
N LEU A 121 3.81 5.64 -19.47
CA LEU A 121 4.64 6.39 -18.54
C LEU A 121 5.94 5.64 -18.23
N ILE A 122 5.85 4.34 -17.99
CA ILE A 122 7.01 3.46 -17.82
C ILE A 122 7.91 3.52 -19.07
N LEU A 123 7.36 3.32 -20.27
CA LEU A 123 8.11 3.40 -21.53
C LEU A 123 8.80 4.76 -21.73
N LYS A 124 8.10 5.84 -21.40
CA LYS A 124 8.65 7.20 -21.46
C LYS A 124 9.82 7.36 -20.48
N GLN A 125 9.71 6.83 -19.27
CA GLN A 125 10.81 6.81 -18.30
C GLN A 125 12.03 6.04 -18.82
N LEU A 126 11.82 4.86 -19.40
CA LEU A 126 12.90 4.06 -20.00
C LEU A 126 13.63 4.81 -21.12
N SER A 127 12.87 5.46 -22.00
CA SER A 127 13.46 6.24 -23.11
C SER A 127 14.35 7.39 -22.63
N LYS A 128 14.00 8.02 -21.50
CA LYS A 128 14.81 9.09 -20.90
C LYS A 128 16.08 8.54 -20.24
N LYS A 129 16.01 7.34 -19.66
CA LYS A 129 17.14 6.69 -18.98
C LYS A 129 18.22 6.25 -19.98
N ASN A 130 17.83 5.79 -21.17
CA ASN A 130 18.74 5.35 -22.24
C ASN A 130 19.40 6.51 -23.04
N GLN A 131 19.10 7.78 -22.73
CA GLN A 131 19.67 8.96 -23.41
C GLN A 131 20.71 9.71 -22.57
N ARG A 132 21.17 9.12 -21.45
CA ARG A 132 22.24 9.65 -20.59
C ARG A 132 23.43 8.70 -20.60
#